data_AF-A0A917MPF5-F1
#
_entry.id   AF-A0A917MPF5-F1
#
_cell.length_a   1.000
_cell.length_b   1.000
_cell.length_c   1.000
_cell.angle_alpha   90.00
_cell.angle_beta   90.00
_cell.angle_gamma   90.00
#
_symmetry.space_group_name_H-M   'P 1'
#
loop_
_entity.id
_entity.type
_entity.pdbx_description
1 polymer ?
#
loop_
_entity_poly.entity_id
_entity_poly.type
_entity_poly.pdbx_seq_one_letter_code
_entity_poly.pdbx_strand_id
1 'polypeptide(L)'
;MARRDLDLIRTVDEALRGDAFDLLVYASRVLEMLRRPLDPNGEPIEGMPTLAEMVESTLADAVRQSDALLLAMAVLLDGGGTADDAVAERIRSSAGDRWRTLPGWLSGSASRQPGAEIAGVIAFEHVLGADATILIGAVLPDGTPITATVFIDRDGGGTIGDAFVTPETLDAALAAGARGVDAEEFPRVEIAPADARERVARAMVTDLALEPALVTDSWPACRPLLAWLLRSLPDGGGDFPRPPAESSTDDALIAAVRETVPDGEQHARLLIALNREHSGAGDARLWSDTFVESLLLDLLPFEDDAEADPEGVLAALRALIVAGHVRAEVPERLTLRTLEAVDELADSFLELLAIDEDPYGDGFFDDLGDGAPDGGASEGDAARRELALLALRVGGHRHLDALDTVPMTRVVRDHRALDERARTGLATVRGLIERACGTLFEDPELATAATSVADLLVDADPRIFAKGKPELAAAAVIWIAATVNDALAPAGDVPVSAVMSALGLRGSTPAARAVGYLAVLDVDEPDLWSGLPSLGDPSLLTAGTRRELIRRRDEARARL
;
A
#
# COMPACT_ATOMS: atom_id res chain seq x y z
N MET A 1 -31.05 -17.32 -14.57
CA MET A 1 -29.74 -17.24 -13.91
C MET A 1 -28.80 -16.49 -14.83
N ALA A 2 -28.35 -15.33 -14.38
CA ALA A 2 -27.28 -14.60 -15.03
C ALA A 2 -25.96 -15.39 -14.92
N ARG A 3 -24.99 -15.09 -15.79
CA ARG A 3 -23.69 -15.78 -15.82
C ARG A 3 -22.90 -15.62 -14.50
N ARG A 4 -23.08 -14.50 -13.79
CA ARG A 4 -22.55 -14.26 -12.43
C ARG A 4 -23.15 -15.22 -11.38
N ASP A 5 -24.44 -15.53 -11.46
CA ASP A 5 -25.10 -16.45 -10.52
C ASP A 5 -24.55 -17.88 -10.65
N LEU A 6 -24.16 -18.29 -11.87
CA LEU A 6 -23.56 -19.60 -12.12
C LEU A 6 -22.12 -19.71 -11.58
N ASP A 7 -21.34 -18.63 -11.68
CA ASP A 7 -19.97 -18.61 -11.17
C ASP A 7 -19.94 -18.62 -9.63
N LEU A 8 -20.83 -17.85 -8.97
CA LEU A 8 -20.97 -17.84 -7.51
C LEU A 8 -21.38 -19.22 -6.97
N ILE A 9 -22.34 -19.87 -7.61
CA ILE A 9 -22.79 -21.22 -7.25
C ILE A 9 -21.66 -22.23 -7.42
N ARG A 10 -20.87 -22.14 -8.50
CA ARG A 10 -19.74 -23.05 -8.74
C ARG A 10 -18.63 -22.88 -7.70
N THR A 11 -18.26 -21.64 -7.38
CA THR A 11 -17.23 -21.33 -6.37
C THR A 11 -17.63 -21.84 -4.99
N VAL A 12 -18.88 -21.65 -4.57
CA VAL A 12 -19.36 -22.16 -3.28
C VAL A 12 -19.47 -23.68 -3.28
N ASP A 13 -19.85 -24.31 -4.40
CA ASP A 13 -19.86 -25.77 -4.52
C ASP A 13 -18.45 -26.37 -4.47
N GLU A 14 -17.45 -25.67 -5.00
CA GLU A 14 -16.03 -26.05 -4.90
C GLU A 14 -15.54 -25.89 -3.45
N ALA A 15 -15.81 -24.76 -2.79
CA ALA A 15 -15.48 -24.53 -1.38
C ALA A 15 -16.18 -25.51 -0.42
N LEU A 16 -17.45 -25.88 -0.68
CA LEU A 16 -18.18 -26.88 0.08
C LEU A 16 -17.66 -28.32 -0.09
N ARG A 17 -16.88 -28.58 -1.14
CA ARG A 17 -16.18 -29.86 -1.35
C ARG A 17 -14.76 -29.83 -0.78
N GLY A 18 -14.22 -28.64 -0.53
CA GLY A 18 -12.92 -28.39 0.09
C GLY A 18 -12.97 -28.44 1.63
N ASP A 19 -11.95 -27.87 2.25
CA ASP A 19 -11.88 -27.66 3.70
C ASP A 19 -12.61 -26.39 4.13
N ALA A 20 -12.78 -26.18 5.44
CA ALA A 20 -13.44 -25.00 5.99
C ALA A 20 -12.76 -23.69 5.61
N PHE A 21 -11.46 -23.72 5.31
CA PHE A 21 -10.66 -22.55 5.01
C PHE A 21 -11.14 -21.82 3.75
N ASP A 22 -11.30 -22.52 2.63
CA ASP A 22 -11.72 -21.91 1.36
C ASP A 22 -13.06 -21.15 1.48
N LEU A 23 -14.01 -21.73 2.22
CA LEU A 23 -15.31 -21.11 2.44
C LEU A 23 -15.23 -19.89 3.37
N LEU A 24 -14.42 -19.95 4.43
CA LEU A 24 -14.22 -18.84 5.36
C LEU A 24 -13.49 -17.67 4.70
N VAL A 25 -12.46 -17.93 3.88
CA VAL A 25 -11.78 -16.89 3.09
C VAL A 25 -12.76 -16.22 2.14
N TYR A 26 -13.58 -17.00 1.44
CA TYR A 26 -14.57 -16.44 0.52
C TYR A 26 -15.64 -15.63 1.27
N ALA A 27 -16.14 -16.14 2.40
CA ALA A 27 -17.09 -15.42 3.26
C ALA A 27 -16.51 -14.11 3.80
N SER A 28 -15.23 -14.09 4.18
CA SER A 28 -14.52 -12.89 4.63
C SER A 28 -14.50 -11.82 3.54
N ARG A 29 -14.11 -12.18 2.32
CA ARG A 29 -14.08 -11.25 1.18
C ARG A 29 -15.45 -10.66 0.89
N VAL A 30 -16.50 -11.49 0.90
CA VAL A 30 -17.88 -11.04 0.68
C VAL A 30 -18.35 -10.12 1.81
N LEU A 31 -18.06 -10.45 3.07
CA LEU A 31 -18.38 -9.60 4.22
C LEU A 31 -17.73 -8.22 4.11
N GLU A 32 -16.44 -8.18 3.77
CA GLU A 32 -15.71 -6.93 3.68
C GLU A 32 -16.28 -6.03 2.58
N MET A 33 -16.50 -6.60 1.39
CA MET A 33 -17.11 -5.90 0.26
C MET A 33 -18.50 -5.32 0.60
N LEU A 34 -19.27 -5.96 1.48
CA LEU A 34 -20.60 -5.49 1.88
C LEU A 34 -20.59 -4.47 3.03
N ARG A 35 -19.51 -4.40 3.80
CA ARG A 35 -19.37 -3.50 4.95
C ARG A 35 -18.77 -2.17 4.56
N ARG A 36 -17.71 -2.21 3.74
CA ARG A 36 -17.00 -1.05 3.23
C ARG A 36 -16.71 -1.34 1.75
N PRO A 37 -17.67 -1.11 0.84
CA PRO A 37 -17.40 -1.30 -0.57
C PRO A 37 -16.38 -0.25 -0.98
N LEU A 38 -15.14 -0.68 -1.16
CA LEU A 38 -14.04 0.17 -1.60
C LEU A 38 -13.77 -0.06 -3.08
N ASP A 39 -13.44 1.01 -3.80
CA ASP A 39 -12.84 0.89 -5.12
C ASP A 39 -11.35 0.48 -5.00
N PRO A 40 -10.66 0.22 -6.12
CA PRO A 40 -9.24 -0.15 -6.09
C PRO A 40 -8.31 0.91 -5.48
N ASN A 41 -8.76 2.15 -5.32
CA ASN A 41 -8.00 3.24 -4.72
C ASN A 41 -8.30 3.42 -3.23
N GLY A 42 -9.17 2.59 -2.65
CA GLY A 42 -9.57 2.72 -1.25
C GLY A 42 -10.69 3.72 -1.00
N GLU A 43 -11.40 4.17 -2.05
CA GLU A 43 -12.50 5.12 -1.94
C GLU A 43 -13.86 4.43 -1.73
N PRO A 44 -14.76 4.98 -0.89
CA PRO A 44 -16.10 4.42 -0.70
C PRO A 44 -16.95 4.43 -1.98
N ILE A 45 -17.57 3.29 -2.31
CA ILE A 45 -18.51 3.17 -3.44
C ILE A 45 -19.95 3.43 -2.97
N GLU A 46 -20.57 4.49 -3.49
CA GLU A 46 -21.97 4.82 -3.21
C GLU A 46 -22.98 3.86 -3.88
N GLY A 47 -24.13 3.66 -3.23
CA GLY A 47 -25.28 2.97 -3.82
C GLY A 47 -25.26 1.43 -3.76
N MET A 48 -24.29 0.84 -3.05
CA MET A 48 -24.25 -0.60 -2.79
C MET A 48 -25.25 -1.01 -1.68
N PRO A 49 -25.89 -2.19 -1.81
CA PRO A 49 -26.78 -2.69 -0.76
C PRO A 49 -26.01 -3.00 0.52
N THR A 50 -26.62 -2.72 1.66
CA THR A 50 -26.06 -3.03 2.97
C THR A 50 -25.98 -4.55 3.18
N LEU A 51 -25.11 -4.98 4.11
CA LEU A 51 -25.03 -6.39 4.53
C LEU A 51 -26.42 -6.95 4.94
N ALA A 52 -27.22 -6.18 5.67
CA ALA A 52 -28.54 -6.60 6.11
C ALA A 52 -29.51 -6.81 4.92
N GLU A 53 -29.54 -5.87 3.97
CA GLU A 53 -30.38 -5.96 2.77
C GLU A 53 -29.97 -7.16 1.88
N MET A 54 -28.66 -7.40 1.74
CA MET A 54 -28.14 -8.55 0.99
C MET A 54 -28.51 -9.87 1.66
N VAL A 55 -28.40 -9.95 2.99
CA VAL A 55 -28.80 -11.14 3.76
C VAL A 55 -30.30 -11.40 3.57
N GLU A 56 -31.16 -10.39 3.66
CA GLU A 56 -32.61 -10.54 3.46
C GLU A 56 -32.95 -11.02 2.04
N SER A 57 -32.35 -10.42 1.01
CA SER A 57 -32.56 -10.84 -0.38
C SER A 57 -32.07 -12.28 -0.61
N THR A 58 -30.90 -12.64 -0.06
CA THR A 58 -30.28 -13.95 -0.29
C THR A 58 -31.04 -15.07 0.42
N LEU A 59 -31.58 -14.82 1.62
CA LEU A 59 -32.43 -15.76 2.35
C LEU A 59 -33.74 -16.08 1.62
N ALA A 60 -34.24 -15.18 0.77
CA ALA A 60 -35.47 -15.38 0.02
C ALA A 60 -35.32 -16.42 -1.12
N ASP A 61 -34.13 -16.52 -1.72
CA ASP A 61 -33.87 -17.40 -2.87
C ASP A 61 -33.69 -18.89 -2.49
N ALA A 62 -33.39 -19.19 -1.22
CA ALA A 62 -33.34 -20.53 -0.64
C ALA A 62 -32.45 -21.55 -1.41
N VAL A 63 -31.28 -21.11 -1.88
CA VAL A 63 -30.29 -21.94 -2.57
C VAL A 63 -29.25 -22.47 -1.58
N ARG A 64 -28.93 -23.77 -1.62
CA ARG A 64 -27.99 -24.44 -0.69
C ARG A 64 -26.63 -23.73 -0.58
N GLN A 65 -26.11 -23.28 -1.72
CA GLN A 65 -24.83 -22.57 -1.79
C GLN A 65 -24.91 -21.23 -1.06
N SER A 66 -25.95 -20.45 -1.32
CA SER A 66 -26.20 -19.18 -0.63
C SER A 66 -26.35 -19.37 0.89
N ASP A 67 -27.05 -20.43 1.31
CA ASP A 67 -27.19 -20.79 2.72
C ASP A 67 -25.84 -21.11 3.39
N ALA A 68 -24.96 -21.85 2.71
CA ALA A 68 -23.63 -22.17 3.23
C ALA A 68 -22.74 -20.94 3.37
N LEU A 69 -22.78 -20.03 2.39
CA LEU A 69 -22.07 -18.76 2.44
C LEU A 69 -22.57 -17.90 3.60
N LEU A 70 -23.88 -17.73 3.74
CA LEU A 70 -24.48 -16.98 4.84
C LEU A 70 -24.07 -17.56 6.21
N LEU A 71 -24.10 -18.89 6.35
CA LEU A 71 -23.64 -19.55 7.57
C LEU A 71 -22.16 -19.30 7.88
N ALA A 72 -21.28 -19.38 6.88
CA ALA A 72 -19.87 -19.06 7.06
C ALA A 72 -19.68 -17.58 7.45
N MET A 73 -20.45 -16.66 6.87
CA MET A 73 -20.47 -15.26 7.30
C MET A 73 -20.94 -15.13 8.75
N ALA A 74 -21.99 -15.86 9.17
CA ALA A 74 -22.46 -15.85 10.56
C ALA A 74 -21.39 -16.34 11.55
N VAL A 75 -20.55 -17.31 11.17
CA VAL A 75 -19.38 -17.74 11.97
C VAL A 75 -18.39 -16.58 12.15
N LEU A 76 -18.06 -15.86 11.07
CA LEU A 76 -17.13 -14.73 11.12
C LEU A 76 -17.69 -13.51 11.88
N LEU A 77 -19.00 -13.36 11.94
CA LEU A 77 -19.69 -12.28 12.66
C LEU A 77 -19.81 -12.52 14.18
N ASP A 78 -19.76 -13.77 14.64
CA ASP A 78 -19.99 -14.10 16.06
C ASP A 78 -18.98 -13.42 16.99
N GLY A 79 -19.48 -12.67 17.97
CA GLY A 79 -18.64 -11.93 18.92
C GLY A 79 -18.01 -10.67 18.33
N GLY A 80 -18.45 -10.23 17.13
CA GLY A 80 -18.07 -8.96 16.53
C GLY A 80 -18.79 -7.74 17.14
N GLY A 81 -19.73 -7.97 18.06
CA GLY A 81 -20.51 -6.94 18.76
C GLY A 81 -22.00 -7.04 18.48
N THR A 82 -22.80 -6.20 19.14
CA THR A 82 -24.27 -6.32 19.16
C THR A 82 -24.92 -6.33 17.77
N ALA A 83 -24.41 -5.53 16.83
CA ALA A 83 -24.95 -5.47 15.47
C ALA A 83 -24.62 -6.75 14.67
N ASP A 84 -23.38 -7.22 14.76
CA ASP A 84 -22.91 -8.42 14.08
C ASP A 84 -23.59 -9.67 14.63
N ASP A 85 -23.72 -9.76 15.95
CA ASP A 85 -24.41 -10.87 16.62
C ASP A 85 -25.89 -10.94 16.19
N ALA A 86 -26.53 -9.79 16.00
CA ALA A 86 -27.92 -9.73 15.51
C ALA A 86 -28.06 -10.25 14.07
N VAL A 87 -27.11 -9.90 13.18
CA VAL A 87 -27.07 -10.42 11.80
C VAL A 87 -26.78 -11.92 11.80
N ALA A 88 -25.81 -12.38 12.60
CA ALA A 88 -25.44 -13.78 12.70
C ALA A 88 -26.61 -14.64 13.22
N GLU A 89 -27.33 -14.20 14.26
CA GLU A 89 -28.52 -14.88 14.77
C GLU A 89 -29.68 -14.82 13.77
N ARG A 90 -29.82 -13.74 12.99
CA ARG A 90 -30.83 -13.67 11.92
C ARG A 90 -30.58 -14.69 10.82
N ILE A 91 -29.33 -14.83 10.39
CA ILE A 91 -28.93 -15.86 9.43
C ILE A 91 -29.32 -17.23 10.01
N ARG A 92 -28.87 -17.55 11.23
CA ARG A 92 -29.11 -18.86 11.87
C ARG A 92 -30.58 -19.18 12.14
N SER A 93 -31.38 -18.21 12.53
CA SER A 93 -32.82 -18.42 12.77
C SER A 93 -33.59 -18.71 11.48
N SER A 94 -33.07 -18.24 10.35
CA SER A 94 -33.67 -18.48 9.03
C SER A 94 -33.35 -19.87 8.47
N ALA A 95 -32.52 -20.67 9.14
CA ALA A 95 -32.06 -21.99 8.72
C ALA A 95 -33.13 -23.06 8.44
N GLY A 96 -34.04 -23.22 9.39
CA GLY A 96 -34.86 -24.42 9.52
C GLY A 96 -34.06 -25.73 9.37
N ASP A 97 -34.71 -26.75 8.81
CA ASP A 97 -34.14 -28.08 8.55
C ASP A 97 -33.24 -28.15 7.31
N ARG A 98 -33.11 -27.04 6.56
CA ARG A 98 -32.40 -26.98 5.27
C ARG A 98 -30.91 -27.29 5.41
N TRP A 99 -30.34 -27.02 6.58
CA TRP A 99 -28.90 -27.04 6.82
C TRP A 99 -28.38 -28.36 7.38
N ARG A 100 -29.25 -29.37 7.59
CA ARG A 100 -28.83 -30.71 8.06
C ARG A 100 -27.92 -31.46 7.06
N THR A 101 -27.74 -30.92 5.85
CA THR A 101 -26.87 -31.47 4.80
C THR A 101 -25.54 -30.71 4.64
N LEU A 102 -25.28 -29.74 5.52
CA LEU A 102 -24.03 -29.00 5.55
C LEU A 102 -23.04 -29.64 6.54
N PRO A 103 -21.73 -29.39 6.40
CA PRO A 103 -20.72 -29.81 7.36
C PRO A 103 -21.05 -29.41 8.80
N GLY A 104 -20.75 -30.28 9.77
CA GLY A 104 -21.09 -30.08 11.18
C GLY A 104 -20.45 -28.84 11.82
N TRP A 105 -19.36 -28.31 11.26
CA TRP A 105 -18.74 -27.06 11.70
C TRP A 105 -19.59 -25.83 11.33
N LEU A 106 -20.38 -25.90 10.24
CA LEU A 106 -21.34 -24.87 9.84
C LEU A 106 -22.71 -25.06 10.51
N SER A 107 -23.11 -26.31 10.75
CA SER A 107 -24.44 -26.65 11.27
C SER A 107 -24.34 -27.38 12.61
N GLY A 108 -24.64 -26.69 13.72
CA GLY A 108 -24.80 -27.32 15.04
C GLY A 108 -24.26 -26.49 16.18
N SER A 109 -24.13 -27.09 17.37
CA SER A 109 -23.52 -26.42 18.53
C SER A 109 -22.04 -26.07 18.32
N ALA A 110 -21.36 -26.78 17.40
CA ALA A 110 -19.98 -26.51 17.01
C ALA A 110 -19.83 -25.17 16.27
N SER A 111 -20.86 -24.72 15.54
CA SER A 111 -20.85 -23.39 14.90
C SER A 111 -21.00 -22.23 15.89
N ARG A 112 -21.26 -22.53 17.17
CA ARG A 112 -21.36 -21.56 18.28
C ARG A 112 -20.19 -21.70 19.26
N GLN A 113 -19.26 -22.63 19.02
CA GLN A 113 -18.05 -22.74 19.84
C GLN A 113 -17.03 -21.68 19.44
N PRO A 114 -16.26 -21.15 20.41
CA PRO A 114 -15.35 -20.05 20.17
C PRO A 114 -14.16 -20.51 19.32
N GLY A 115 -14.11 -19.99 18.08
CA GLY A 115 -12.91 -19.75 17.29
C GLY A 115 -12.04 -20.95 16.91
N ALA A 116 -11.01 -20.68 16.11
CA ALA A 116 -9.96 -21.65 15.83
C ALA A 116 -9.13 -21.93 17.10
N GLU A 117 -8.61 -23.15 17.25
CA GLU A 117 -7.68 -23.49 18.34
C GLU A 117 -6.31 -22.89 18.03
N ILE A 118 -5.83 -21.96 18.87
CA ILE A 118 -4.53 -21.31 18.66
C ILE A 118 -3.39 -22.32 18.89
N ALA A 119 -2.60 -22.57 17.85
CA ALA A 119 -1.45 -23.46 17.89
C ALA A 119 -0.18 -22.73 18.36
N GLY A 120 -0.07 -21.42 18.09
CA GLY A 120 1.07 -20.62 18.53
C GLY A 120 1.07 -19.23 17.90
N VAL A 121 1.92 -18.34 18.44
CA VAL A 121 2.12 -16.99 17.93
C VAL A 121 3.60 -16.67 17.93
N ILE A 122 4.09 -16.07 16.85
CA ILE A 122 5.48 -15.63 16.70
C ILE A 122 5.48 -14.26 16.03
N ALA A 123 6.46 -13.42 16.38
CA ALA A 123 6.70 -12.17 15.68
C ALA A 123 8.11 -12.13 15.07
N PHE A 124 8.25 -11.36 14.01
CA PHE A 124 9.50 -10.82 13.51
C PHE A 124 9.39 -9.30 13.68
N GLU A 125 10.27 -8.70 14.48
CA GLU A 125 10.23 -7.25 14.73
C GLU A 125 11.52 -6.64 14.20
N HIS A 126 11.44 -5.55 13.43
CA HIS A 126 12.61 -4.86 12.93
C HIS A 126 13.43 -4.30 14.11
N VAL A 127 14.75 -4.46 14.09
CA VAL A 127 15.63 -4.06 15.22
C VAL A 127 15.61 -2.55 15.50
N LEU A 128 15.26 -1.73 14.51
CA LEU A 128 15.05 -0.29 14.68
C LEU A 128 13.60 0.09 15.00
N GLY A 129 12.71 -0.90 15.10
CA GLY A 129 11.30 -0.71 15.46
C GLY A 129 10.38 -0.21 14.35
N ALA A 130 10.87 -0.19 13.10
CA ALA A 130 10.15 0.31 11.92
C ALA A 130 8.87 -0.47 11.62
N ASP A 131 8.95 -1.79 11.70
CA ASP A 131 7.89 -2.68 11.25
C ASP A 131 7.92 -4.00 12.02
N ALA A 132 6.79 -4.72 11.99
CA ALA A 132 6.64 -6.01 12.63
C ALA A 132 5.74 -6.93 11.83
N THR A 133 6.14 -8.20 11.68
CA THR A 133 5.31 -9.26 11.14
C THR A 133 4.86 -10.19 12.26
N ILE A 134 3.54 -10.32 12.47
CA ILE A 134 2.96 -11.23 13.47
C ILE A 134 2.34 -12.42 12.75
N LEU A 135 2.78 -13.64 13.13
CA LEU A 135 2.24 -14.90 12.65
C LEU A 135 1.39 -15.57 13.73
N ILE A 136 0.14 -15.87 13.40
CA ILE A 136 -0.82 -16.52 14.31
C ILE A 136 -1.21 -17.86 13.69
N GLY A 137 -0.68 -18.95 14.25
CA GLY A 137 -1.04 -20.31 13.86
C GLY A 137 -2.28 -20.79 14.59
N ALA A 138 -3.21 -21.43 13.89
CA ALA A 138 -4.40 -22.02 14.49
C ALA A 138 -4.88 -23.27 13.73
N VAL A 139 -5.83 -23.98 14.34
CA VAL A 139 -6.50 -25.15 13.76
C VAL A 139 -7.99 -24.89 13.70
N LEU A 140 -8.57 -24.98 12.51
CA LEU A 140 -10.00 -24.83 12.28
C LEU A 140 -10.80 -25.99 12.89
N PRO A 141 -12.12 -25.84 13.10
CA PRO A 141 -12.96 -26.89 13.70
C PRO A 141 -13.00 -28.22 12.93
N ASP A 142 -12.66 -28.21 11.64
CA ASP A 142 -12.56 -29.41 10.80
C ASP A 142 -11.17 -30.07 10.83
N GLY A 143 -10.23 -29.49 11.61
CA GLY A 143 -8.85 -29.94 11.76
C GLY A 143 -7.86 -29.30 10.79
N THR A 144 -8.30 -28.40 9.91
CA THR A 144 -7.43 -27.74 8.92
C THR A 144 -6.49 -26.75 9.61
N PRO A 145 -5.16 -26.87 9.46
CA PRO A 145 -4.22 -25.89 9.99
C PRO A 145 -4.29 -24.61 9.14
N ILE A 146 -4.26 -23.47 9.82
CA ILE A 146 -4.19 -22.15 9.20
C ILE A 146 -3.12 -21.30 9.88
N THR A 147 -2.54 -20.36 9.14
CA THR A 147 -1.68 -19.33 9.69
C THR A 147 -2.08 -17.97 9.13
N ALA A 148 -2.35 -17.01 10.01
CA ALA A 148 -2.48 -15.61 9.63
C ALA A 148 -1.12 -14.93 9.73
N THR A 149 -0.75 -14.18 8.69
CA THR A 149 0.43 -13.32 8.65
C THR A 149 -0.03 -11.88 8.55
N VAL A 150 0.42 -11.03 9.47
CA VAL A 150 0.02 -9.62 9.56
C VAL A 150 1.28 -8.77 9.56
N PHE A 151 1.41 -7.88 8.58
CA PHE A 151 2.47 -6.87 8.51
C PHE A 151 1.95 -5.58 9.12
N ILE A 152 2.68 -5.06 10.10
CA ILE A 152 2.37 -3.82 10.81
C ILE A 152 3.50 -2.84 10.55
N ASP A 153 3.18 -1.74 9.88
CA ASP A 153 4.06 -0.59 9.75
C ASP A 153 3.95 0.25 11.03
N ARG A 154 5.05 0.33 11.78
CA ARG A 154 5.09 1.01 13.07
C ARG A 154 5.59 2.45 12.96
N ASP A 155 6.40 2.77 11.96
CA ASP A 155 6.82 4.15 11.69
C ASP A 155 5.67 4.95 11.05
N GLY A 156 4.86 4.31 10.19
CA GLY A 156 3.61 4.87 9.64
C GLY A 156 2.43 4.86 10.61
N GLY A 157 2.67 5.08 11.91
CA GLY A 157 1.61 5.23 12.93
C GLY A 157 0.99 3.93 13.45
N GLY A 158 1.56 2.76 13.16
CA GLY A 158 1.06 1.48 13.65
C GLY A 158 -0.11 0.94 12.83
N THR A 159 -0.03 1.02 11.50
CA THR A 159 -1.07 0.58 10.57
C THR A 159 -0.78 -0.83 10.04
N ILE A 160 -1.80 -1.48 9.47
CA ILE A 160 -1.58 -2.76 8.77
C ILE A 160 -1.11 -2.45 7.35
N GLY A 161 0.08 -2.90 6.98
CA GLY A 161 0.59 -2.78 5.60
C GLY A 161 0.01 -3.86 4.69
N ASP A 162 -0.14 -5.09 5.19
CA ASP A 162 -0.90 -6.16 4.54
C ASP A 162 -1.25 -7.24 5.57
N ALA A 163 -2.25 -8.07 5.27
CA ALA A 163 -2.47 -9.30 5.99
C ALA A 163 -3.08 -10.37 5.09
N PHE A 164 -2.74 -11.63 5.38
CA PHE A 164 -3.34 -12.77 4.70
C PHE A 164 -3.40 -13.99 5.62
N VAL A 165 -4.23 -14.97 5.24
CA VAL A 165 -4.35 -16.24 5.94
C VAL A 165 -4.11 -17.37 4.94
N THR A 166 -3.26 -18.34 5.28
CA THR A 166 -2.93 -19.51 4.45
C THR A 166 -3.33 -20.81 5.14
N PRO A 167 -3.67 -21.88 4.38
CA PRO A 167 -4.01 -23.20 4.93
C PRO A 167 -2.74 -24.01 5.22
N GLU A 168 -1.83 -23.45 6.01
CA GLU A 168 -0.59 -24.10 6.38
C GLU A 168 -0.32 -23.99 7.89
N THR A 169 0.54 -24.86 8.40
CA THR A 169 0.94 -24.82 9.80
C THR A 169 1.85 -23.63 10.07
N LEU A 170 1.89 -23.17 11.33
CA LEU A 170 2.79 -22.10 11.75
C LEU A 170 4.26 -22.42 11.39
N ASP A 171 4.69 -23.67 11.56
CA ASP A 171 6.04 -24.10 11.20
C ASP A 171 6.33 -23.97 9.69
N ALA A 172 5.34 -24.26 8.83
CA ALA A 172 5.48 -24.11 7.40
C ALA A 172 5.54 -22.63 6.99
N ALA A 173 4.68 -21.80 7.56
CA ALA A 173 4.69 -20.34 7.36
C ALA A 173 6.00 -19.72 7.87
N LEU A 174 6.52 -20.16 9.02
CA LEU A 174 7.82 -19.72 9.54
C LEU A 174 8.97 -20.11 8.62
N ALA A 175 8.97 -21.36 8.11
CA ALA A 175 9.96 -21.81 7.15
C ALA A 175 9.87 -21.06 5.81
N ALA A 176 8.68 -20.59 5.44
CA ALA A 176 8.48 -19.73 4.27
C ALA A 176 8.98 -18.31 4.53
N GLY A 177 8.54 -17.68 5.61
CA GLY A 177 8.89 -16.30 5.98
C GLY A 177 10.37 -16.11 6.31
N ALA A 178 11.05 -17.10 6.87
CA ALA A 178 12.48 -17.01 7.14
C ALA A 178 13.37 -17.07 5.87
N ARG A 179 12.81 -17.39 4.68
CA ARG A 179 13.58 -17.44 3.44
C ARG A 179 13.79 -16.04 2.89
N GLY A 180 15.03 -15.55 2.99
CA GLY A 180 15.41 -14.24 2.44
C GLY A 180 15.30 -13.09 3.44
N VAL A 181 14.85 -13.36 4.67
CA VAL A 181 14.84 -12.41 5.77
C VAL A 181 16.18 -12.44 6.50
N ASP A 182 16.76 -11.27 6.73
CA ASP A 182 17.94 -11.14 7.56
C ASP A 182 17.55 -11.25 9.05
N ALA A 183 18.01 -12.31 9.71
CA ALA A 183 17.71 -12.57 11.11
C ALA A 183 18.37 -11.56 12.08
N GLU A 184 19.38 -10.81 11.65
CA GLU A 184 19.94 -9.69 12.43
C GLU A 184 19.07 -8.43 12.32
N GLU A 185 18.29 -8.28 11.25
CA GLU A 185 17.37 -7.16 11.05
C GLU A 185 15.99 -7.42 11.61
N PHE A 186 15.49 -8.63 11.39
CA PHE A 186 14.18 -9.09 11.81
C PHE A 186 14.35 -10.33 12.68
N PRO A 187 14.88 -10.17 13.91
CA PRO A 187 14.97 -11.28 14.85
C PRO A 187 13.59 -11.86 15.13
N ARG A 188 13.55 -13.18 15.25
CA ARG A 188 12.36 -13.89 15.73
C ARG A 188 12.17 -13.61 17.21
N VAL A 189 10.98 -13.12 17.57
CA VAL A 189 10.58 -12.83 18.95
C VAL A 189 9.38 -13.71 19.32
N GLU A 190 9.45 -14.32 20.51
CA GLU A 190 8.29 -14.95 21.13
C GLU A 190 7.47 -13.86 21.83
N ILE A 191 6.21 -13.70 21.42
CA ILE A 191 5.28 -12.73 22.01
C ILE A 191 4.12 -13.46 22.68
N ALA A 192 3.57 -12.86 23.75
CA ALA A 192 2.40 -13.43 24.39
C ALA A 192 1.21 -13.38 23.42
N PRO A 193 0.36 -14.43 23.35
CA PRO A 193 -0.85 -14.40 22.53
C PRO A 193 -1.76 -13.21 22.81
N ALA A 194 -1.82 -12.76 24.07
CA ALA A 194 -2.60 -11.58 24.44
C ALA A 194 -2.03 -10.29 23.81
N ASP A 195 -0.71 -10.12 23.81
CA ASP A 195 -0.04 -8.95 23.21
C ASP A 195 -0.23 -8.95 21.69
N ALA A 196 -0.13 -10.11 21.05
CA ALA A 196 -0.40 -10.23 19.63
C ALA A 196 -1.83 -9.80 19.27
N ARG A 197 -2.80 -10.20 20.10
CA ARG A 197 -4.20 -9.77 19.93
C ARG A 197 -4.32 -8.26 20.01
N GLU A 198 -3.75 -7.66 21.05
CA GLU A 198 -3.83 -6.21 21.28
C GLU A 198 -3.18 -5.42 20.14
N ARG A 199 -1.96 -5.81 19.74
CA ARG A 199 -1.20 -5.14 18.67
C ARG A 199 -1.91 -5.20 17.33
N VAL A 200 -2.39 -6.38 16.92
CA VAL A 200 -3.12 -6.52 15.64
C VAL A 200 -4.45 -5.80 15.71
N ALA A 201 -5.21 -5.93 16.81
CA ALA A 201 -6.51 -5.26 16.94
C ALA A 201 -6.37 -3.73 16.90
N ARG A 202 -5.31 -3.17 17.50
CA ARG A 202 -5.00 -1.75 17.43
C ARG A 202 -4.63 -1.32 16.01
N ALA A 203 -3.77 -2.06 15.34
CA ALA A 203 -3.39 -1.78 13.96
C ALA A 203 -4.60 -1.82 13.01
N MET A 204 -5.56 -2.73 13.23
CA MET A 204 -6.83 -2.75 12.51
C MET A 204 -7.69 -1.50 12.76
N VAL A 205 -7.66 -0.92 13.96
CA VAL A 205 -8.38 0.32 14.28
C VAL A 205 -7.71 1.52 13.61
N THR A 206 -6.38 1.60 13.66
CA THR A 206 -5.61 2.67 13.00
C THR A 206 -5.80 2.63 11.48
N ASP A 207 -5.67 1.45 10.87
CA ASP A 207 -5.91 1.23 9.43
C ASP A 207 -7.31 1.66 8.98
N LEU A 208 -8.34 1.44 9.80
CA LEU A 208 -9.70 1.88 9.46
C LEU A 208 -9.84 3.42 9.35
N ALA A 209 -8.98 4.17 10.02
CA ALA A 209 -8.97 5.63 10.03
C ALA A 209 -8.15 6.25 8.87
N LEU A 210 -7.48 5.43 8.05
CA LEU A 210 -6.76 5.91 6.87
C LEU A 210 -7.72 6.41 5.80
N GLU A 211 -7.34 7.51 5.17
CA GLU A 211 -8.07 8.14 4.06
C GLU A 211 -7.07 8.52 2.94
N PRO A 212 -7.11 7.87 1.77
CA PRO A 212 -7.95 6.72 1.44
C PRO A 212 -7.54 5.46 2.23
N ALA A 213 -8.46 4.50 2.34
CA ALA A 213 -8.17 3.24 3.01
C ALA A 213 -7.13 2.41 2.24
N LEU A 214 -6.24 1.72 2.94
CA LEU A 214 -5.26 0.86 2.29
C LEU A 214 -5.93 -0.37 1.66
N VAL A 215 -5.62 -0.63 0.39
CA VAL A 215 -6.08 -1.81 -0.35
C VAL A 215 -4.88 -2.52 -0.98
N THR A 216 -4.68 -3.78 -0.62
CA THR A 216 -3.71 -4.70 -1.22
C THR A 216 -4.45 -5.87 -1.89
N ASP A 217 -3.72 -6.85 -2.41
CA ASP A 217 -4.31 -8.07 -2.96
C ASP A 217 -5.10 -8.90 -1.91
N SER A 218 -4.76 -8.77 -0.62
CA SER A 218 -5.31 -9.59 0.47
C SER A 218 -6.03 -8.77 1.55
N TRP A 219 -5.58 -7.55 1.80
CA TRP A 219 -6.15 -6.59 2.72
C TRP A 219 -7.01 -5.56 1.97
N PRO A 220 -8.20 -5.18 2.45
CA PRO A 220 -8.84 -5.61 3.70
C PRO A 220 -9.64 -6.91 3.60
N ALA A 221 -9.55 -7.62 2.48
CA ALA A 221 -10.47 -8.72 2.16
C ALA A 221 -10.46 -9.88 3.19
N CYS A 222 -9.34 -10.11 3.90
CA CYS A 222 -9.24 -11.08 4.99
C CYS A 222 -9.57 -10.52 6.39
N ARG A 223 -9.90 -9.23 6.53
CA ARG A 223 -10.13 -8.54 7.81
C ARG A 223 -11.19 -9.23 8.68
N PRO A 224 -12.37 -9.64 8.17
CA PRO A 224 -13.34 -10.38 8.97
C PRO A 224 -12.82 -11.73 9.50
N LEU A 225 -12.06 -12.46 8.68
CA LEU A 225 -11.42 -13.73 9.10
C LEU A 225 -10.34 -13.50 10.16
N LEU A 226 -9.50 -12.47 9.99
CA LEU A 226 -8.50 -12.10 10.98
C LEU A 226 -9.16 -11.67 12.30
N ALA A 227 -10.17 -10.81 12.25
CA ALA A 227 -10.92 -10.38 13.43
C ALA A 227 -11.56 -11.56 14.17
N TRP A 228 -12.06 -12.56 13.43
CA TRP A 228 -12.58 -13.80 14.00
C TRP A 228 -11.48 -14.62 14.69
N LEU A 229 -10.31 -14.75 14.06
CA LEU A 229 -9.16 -15.44 14.65
C LEU A 229 -8.68 -14.75 15.93
N LEU A 230 -8.63 -13.41 15.94
CA LEU A 230 -8.21 -12.62 17.10
C LEU A 230 -9.06 -12.87 18.35
N ARG A 231 -10.35 -13.20 18.18
CA ARG A 231 -11.25 -13.53 19.30
C ARG A 231 -10.91 -14.85 19.99
N SER A 232 -10.11 -15.72 19.36
CA SER A 232 -9.55 -16.92 20.01
C SER A 232 -8.37 -16.63 20.92
N LEU A 233 -7.70 -15.47 20.77
CA LEU A 233 -6.56 -15.11 21.61
C LEU A 233 -7.05 -14.49 22.94
N PRO A 234 -6.29 -14.63 24.04
CA PRO A 234 -6.66 -14.04 25.33
C PRO A 234 -6.71 -12.51 25.29
N ASP A 235 -7.59 -11.90 26.09
CA ASP A 235 -7.60 -10.45 26.35
C ASP A 235 -6.46 -10.01 27.29
N GLY A 236 -6.27 -8.69 27.40
CA GLY A 236 -5.40 -8.07 28.42
C GLY A 236 -3.92 -7.99 28.04
N GLY A 237 -3.61 -8.03 26.74
CA GLY A 237 -2.27 -7.81 26.22
C GLY A 237 -1.83 -6.35 26.26
N GLY A 238 -0.53 -6.14 26.05
CA GLY A 238 0.08 -4.83 25.88
C GLY A 238 0.41 -4.50 24.43
N ASP A 239 0.61 -3.22 24.17
CA ASP A 239 1.14 -2.74 22.88
C ASP A 239 2.62 -3.09 22.71
N PHE A 240 3.21 -2.68 21.59
CA PHE A 240 4.65 -2.69 21.42
C PHE A 240 5.35 -1.93 22.56
N PRO A 241 6.42 -2.50 23.14
CA PRO A 241 7.17 -1.83 24.19
C PRO A 241 7.75 -0.51 23.65
N ARG A 242 7.50 0.58 24.37
CA ARG A 242 8.18 1.86 24.18
C ARG A 242 9.01 2.17 25.42
N PRO A 243 10.32 2.42 25.29
CA PRO A 243 11.15 2.71 26.45
C PRO A 243 10.72 4.05 27.08
N PRO A 244 10.77 4.17 28.42
CA PRO A 244 10.46 5.44 29.07
C PRO A 244 11.45 6.53 28.63
N ALA A 245 11.02 7.78 28.68
CA ALA A 245 11.92 8.90 28.47
C ALA A 245 12.98 8.95 29.59
N GLU A 246 14.25 8.83 29.20
CA GLU A 246 15.39 8.91 30.11
C GLU A 246 16.18 10.18 29.80
N SER A 247 16.05 11.19 30.65
CA SER A 247 16.68 12.50 30.44
C SER A 247 18.20 12.39 30.24
N SER A 248 18.87 11.46 30.94
CA SER A 248 20.31 11.25 30.79
C SER A 248 20.73 10.72 29.42
N THR A 249 19.87 9.96 28.74
CA THR A 249 20.14 9.44 27.40
C THR A 249 19.99 10.56 26.38
N ASP A 250 18.92 11.34 26.49
CA ASP A 250 18.66 12.49 25.61
C ASP A 250 19.77 13.56 25.78
N ASP A 251 20.15 13.87 27.02
CA ASP A 251 21.26 14.78 27.33
C ASP A 251 22.58 14.31 26.68
N ALA A 252 22.85 13.00 26.68
CA ALA A 252 24.05 12.44 26.10
C ALA A 252 24.04 12.45 24.57
N LEU A 253 22.86 12.32 23.93
CA LEU A 253 22.68 12.45 22.49
C LEU A 253 22.84 13.91 22.05
N ILE A 254 22.19 14.83 22.74
CA ILE A 254 22.30 16.28 22.52
C ILE A 254 23.75 16.73 22.67
N ALA A 255 24.46 16.25 23.70
CA ALA A 255 25.88 16.56 23.87
C ALA A 255 26.73 16.08 22.68
N ALA A 256 26.45 14.90 22.12
CA ALA A 256 27.16 14.38 20.95
C ALA A 256 26.89 15.21 19.68
N VAL A 257 25.66 15.70 19.50
CA VAL A 257 25.33 16.62 18.41
C VAL A 257 26.12 17.92 18.55
N ARG A 258 26.18 18.52 19.74
CA ARG A 258 26.93 19.77 19.98
C ARG A 258 28.42 19.68 19.69
N GLU A 259 29.01 18.48 19.77
CA GLU A 259 30.43 18.26 19.45
C GLU A 259 30.69 18.32 17.93
N THR A 260 29.67 18.09 17.11
CA THR A 260 29.79 17.96 15.64
C THR A 260 29.07 19.07 14.88
N VAL A 261 27.98 19.59 15.43
CA VAL A 261 27.11 20.63 14.87
C VAL A 261 27.04 21.79 15.87
N PRO A 262 27.72 22.92 15.60
CA PRO A 262 27.59 24.13 16.39
C PRO A 262 26.11 24.55 16.50
N ASP A 263 25.68 24.95 17.69
CA ASP A 263 24.29 25.36 17.97
C ASP A 263 23.19 24.32 17.68
N GLY A 264 23.55 23.07 17.33
CA GLY A 264 22.61 21.97 17.03
C GLY A 264 21.83 21.41 18.23
N GLU A 265 21.90 22.05 19.41
CA GLU A 265 21.20 21.62 20.62
C GLU A 265 19.67 21.70 20.46
N GLN A 266 19.17 22.76 19.81
CA GLN A 266 17.75 22.95 19.57
C GLN A 266 17.22 21.94 18.54
N HIS A 267 17.92 21.80 17.41
CA HIS A 267 17.60 20.78 16.39
C HIS A 267 17.59 19.37 16.97
N ALA A 268 18.57 19.03 17.81
CA ALA A 268 18.61 17.72 18.46
C ALA A 268 17.39 17.47 19.35
N ARG A 269 16.93 18.49 20.10
CA ARG A 269 15.73 18.36 20.95
C ARG A 269 14.47 18.17 20.13
N LEU A 270 14.29 18.93 19.06
CA LEU A 270 13.18 18.79 18.12
C LEU A 270 13.13 17.37 17.55
N LEU A 271 14.24 16.92 16.97
CA LEU A 271 14.36 15.61 16.34
C LEU A 271 14.09 14.47 17.35
N ILE A 272 14.65 14.55 18.57
CA ILE A 272 14.38 13.57 19.63
C ILE A 272 12.90 13.55 20.02
N ALA A 273 12.25 14.72 20.12
CA ALA A 273 10.82 14.79 20.43
C ALA A 273 9.97 14.12 19.35
N LEU A 274 10.21 14.47 18.08
CA LEU A 274 9.51 13.88 16.92
C LEU A 274 9.73 12.36 16.84
N ASN A 275 10.95 11.89 17.07
CA ASN A 275 11.24 10.45 17.10
C ASN A 275 10.44 9.73 18.20
N ARG A 276 10.40 10.28 19.42
CA ARG A 276 9.67 9.65 20.53
C ARG A 276 8.16 9.59 20.29
N GLU A 277 7.63 10.60 19.62
CA GLU A 277 6.19 10.71 19.34
C GLU A 277 5.77 9.84 18.16
N HIS A 278 6.51 9.89 17.06
CA HIS A 278 6.07 9.35 15.77
C HIS A 278 6.76 8.04 15.36
N SER A 279 8.00 7.77 15.78
CA SER A 279 8.66 6.53 15.38
C SER A 279 8.02 5.28 15.99
N GLY A 280 8.16 4.16 15.31
CA GLY A 280 7.68 2.87 15.79
C GLY A 280 8.35 2.46 17.10
N ALA A 281 9.67 2.67 17.22
CA ALA A 281 10.42 2.36 18.44
C ALA A 281 10.12 3.31 19.62
N GLY A 282 9.93 4.60 19.35
CA GLY A 282 9.87 5.64 20.38
C GLY A 282 11.16 5.76 21.21
N ASP A 283 12.29 5.30 20.67
CA ASP A 283 13.61 5.34 21.30
C ASP A 283 14.52 6.26 20.50
N ALA A 284 14.93 7.37 21.10
CA ALA A 284 15.79 8.38 20.49
C ALA A 284 17.17 7.85 20.02
N ARG A 285 17.53 6.63 20.39
CA ARG A 285 18.74 5.95 19.91
C ARG A 285 18.53 5.17 18.63
N LEU A 286 17.30 4.90 18.21
CA LEU A 286 16.94 4.05 17.08
C LEU A 286 16.28 4.89 15.97
N TRP A 287 16.89 4.87 14.78
CA TRP A 287 16.45 5.64 13.63
C TRP A 287 16.44 4.74 12.39
N SER A 288 15.26 4.31 11.96
CA SER A 288 15.06 3.63 10.68
C SER A 288 15.11 4.63 9.52
N ASP A 289 15.47 4.11 8.34
CA ASP A 289 15.35 4.79 7.06
C ASP A 289 13.90 5.17 6.74
N THR A 290 12.94 4.28 6.99
CA THR A 290 11.51 4.57 6.83
C THR A 290 11.04 5.71 7.72
N PHE A 291 11.49 5.77 8.99
CA PHE A 291 11.16 6.90 9.85
C PHE A 291 11.85 8.20 9.37
N VAL A 292 13.09 8.13 8.88
CA VAL A 292 13.79 9.29 8.30
C VAL A 292 13.00 9.84 7.11
N GLU A 293 12.45 8.97 6.27
CA GLU A 293 11.62 9.37 5.15
C GLU A 293 10.38 10.14 5.61
N SER A 294 9.55 9.53 6.48
CA SER A 294 8.37 10.21 7.02
C SER A 294 8.74 11.50 7.77
N LEU A 295 9.86 11.51 8.49
CA LEU A 295 10.33 12.69 9.21
C LEU A 295 10.65 13.85 8.25
N LEU A 296 11.37 13.59 7.16
CA LEU A 296 11.79 14.61 6.21
C LEU A 296 10.67 15.07 5.28
N LEU A 297 9.75 14.18 4.91
CA LEU A 297 8.71 14.47 3.94
C LEU A 297 7.39 14.94 4.57
N ASP A 298 7.06 14.48 5.78
CA ASP A 298 5.73 14.67 6.36
C ASP A 298 5.72 15.41 7.70
N LEU A 299 6.82 15.42 8.45
CA LEU A 299 6.85 16.02 9.80
C LEU A 299 7.63 17.34 9.82
N LEU A 300 8.92 17.32 9.48
CA LEU A 300 9.79 18.50 9.57
C LEU A 300 9.36 19.68 8.68
N PRO A 301 8.75 19.49 7.48
CA PRO A 301 8.28 20.62 6.69
C PRO A 301 7.25 21.52 7.38
N PHE A 302 6.65 21.07 8.48
CA PHE A 302 5.66 21.84 9.26
C PHE A 302 6.23 22.42 10.57
N GLU A 303 7.54 22.32 10.80
CA GLU A 303 8.20 22.77 12.03
C GLU A 303 8.99 24.07 11.81
N ASP A 304 8.64 25.14 12.53
CA ASP A 304 9.27 26.48 12.44
C ASP A 304 10.81 26.43 12.59
N ASP A 305 11.31 25.59 13.51
CA ASP A 305 12.74 25.42 13.77
C ASP A 305 13.48 24.77 12.59
N ALA A 306 12.79 23.94 11.79
CA ALA A 306 13.35 23.28 10.62
C ALA A 306 13.41 24.21 9.40
N GLU A 307 12.43 25.10 9.27
CA GLU A 307 12.44 26.18 8.27
C GLU A 307 13.58 27.17 8.52
N ALA A 308 13.83 27.52 9.79
CA ALA A 308 14.82 28.53 10.16
C ALA A 308 16.28 28.11 9.88
N ASP A 309 16.62 26.82 10.00
CA ASP A 309 17.97 26.28 9.74
C ASP A 309 17.93 24.82 9.23
N PRO A 310 17.54 24.60 7.96
CA PRO A 310 17.34 23.25 7.44
C PRO A 310 18.63 22.45 7.29
N GLU A 311 19.73 23.10 6.94
CA GLU A 311 21.04 22.45 6.88
C GLU A 311 21.52 22.04 8.28
N GLY A 312 21.28 22.87 9.30
CA GLY A 312 21.54 22.56 10.70
C GLY A 312 20.73 21.38 11.21
N VAL A 313 19.45 21.27 10.84
CA VAL A 313 18.60 20.11 11.16
C VAL A 313 19.12 18.83 10.51
N LEU A 314 19.46 18.86 9.21
CA LEU A 314 20.00 17.70 8.50
C LEU A 314 21.35 17.23 9.08
N ALA A 315 22.21 18.17 9.49
CA ALA A 315 23.47 17.86 10.14
C ALA A 315 23.24 17.25 11.55
N ALA A 316 22.31 17.81 12.32
CA ALA A 316 21.93 17.29 13.63
C ALA A 316 21.33 15.89 13.55
N LEU A 317 20.49 15.62 12.55
CA LEU A 317 19.91 14.31 12.28
C LEU A 317 21.00 13.25 12.00
N ARG A 318 21.96 13.53 11.12
CA ARG A 318 23.11 12.63 10.87
C ARG A 318 23.90 12.36 12.14
N ALA A 319 24.17 13.39 12.94
CA ALA A 319 24.88 13.25 14.20
C ALA A 319 24.11 12.41 15.23
N LEU A 320 22.78 12.58 15.31
CA LEU A 320 21.90 11.78 16.16
C LEU A 320 21.87 10.31 15.74
N ILE A 321 21.71 10.02 14.46
CA ILE A 321 21.71 8.65 13.92
C ILE A 321 22.99 7.94 14.33
N VAL A 322 24.15 8.55 14.04
CA VAL A 322 25.46 7.96 14.37
C VAL A 322 25.62 7.78 15.89
N ALA A 323 25.30 8.81 16.68
CA ALA A 323 25.46 8.78 18.13
C ALA A 323 24.51 7.76 18.81
N GLY A 324 23.28 7.67 18.32
CA GLY A 324 22.24 6.76 18.79
C GLY A 324 22.57 5.31 18.44
N HIS A 325 22.84 5.04 17.17
CA HIS A 325 23.11 3.69 16.66
C HIS A 325 24.34 3.07 17.31
N VAL A 326 25.41 3.83 17.53
CA VAL A 326 26.60 3.35 18.25
C VAL A 326 26.27 2.96 19.70
N ARG A 327 25.41 3.73 20.38
CA ARG A 327 25.00 3.45 21.78
C ARG A 327 24.01 2.30 21.89
N ALA A 328 23.20 2.08 20.85
CA ALA A 328 22.26 0.97 20.76
C ALA A 328 22.87 -0.29 20.13
N GLU A 329 24.16 -0.26 19.75
CA GLU A 329 24.87 -1.37 19.09
C GLU A 329 24.19 -1.83 17.79
N VAL A 330 23.61 -0.87 17.04
CA VAL A 330 22.97 -1.13 15.75
C VAL A 330 24.02 -1.58 14.72
N PRO A 331 23.73 -2.62 13.90
CA PRO A 331 24.61 -3.03 12.81
C PRO A 331 25.03 -1.88 11.89
N GLU A 332 26.31 -1.84 11.52
CA GLU A 332 26.88 -0.77 10.68
C GLU A 332 26.12 -0.61 9.36
N ARG A 333 25.71 -1.72 8.72
CA ARG A 333 24.94 -1.69 7.46
C ARG A 333 23.61 -0.94 7.59
N LEU A 334 22.92 -1.05 8.72
CA LEU A 334 21.64 -0.37 8.96
C LEU A 334 21.88 1.11 9.23
N THR A 335 22.97 1.44 9.93
CA THR A 335 23.38 2.83 10.12
C THR A 335 23.70 3.50 8.79
N LEU A 336 24.42 2.82 7.90
CA LEU A 336 24.69 3.33 6.55
C LEU A 336 23.41 3.50 5.74
N ARG A 337 22.49 2.52 5.75
CA ARG A 337 21.20 2.61 5.06
C ARG A 337 20.38 3.81 5.55
N THR A 338 20.28 4.01 6.87
CA THR A 338 19.58 5.18 7.43
C THR A 338 20.23 6.49 6.99
N LEU A 339 21.57 6.58 7.00
CA LEU A 339 22.29 7.79 6.57
C LEU A 339 22.14 8.06 5.06
N GLU A 340 22.16 7.01 4.24
CA GLU A 340 21.88 7.08 2.80
C GLU A 340 20.48 7.66 2.55
N ALA A 341 19.46 7.21 3.29
CA ALA A 341 18.11 7.79 3.19
C ALA A 341 18.08 9.30 3.52
N VAL A 342 18.86 9.76 4.51
CA VAL A 342 18.97 11.20 4.77
C VAL A 342 19.66 11.94 3.61
N ASP A 343 20.65 11.33 2.96
CA ASP A 343 21.36 11.93 1.83
C ASP A 343 20.48 11.99 0.58
N GLU A 344 19.71 10.93 0.31
CA GLU A 344 18.79 10.85 -0.83
C GLU A 344 17.62 11.83 -0.73
N LEU A 345 17.09 12.02 0.48
CA LEU A 345 15.91 12.87 0.72
C LEU A 345 16.24 14.31 1.10
N ALA A 346 17.52 14.66 1.32
CA ALA A 346 17.92 16.00 1.73
C ALA A 346 17.45 17.07 0.73
N ASP A 347 17.64 16.85 -0.57
CA ASP A 347 17.23 17.80 -1.60
C ASP A 347 15.70 17.93 -1.64
N SER A 348 14.95 16.83 -1.54
CA SER A 348 13.49 16.85 -1.47
C SER A 348 12.97 17.63 -0.27
N PHE A 349 13.59 17.45 0.90
CA PHE A 349 13.25 18.22 2.11
C PHE A 349 13.52 19.73 1.94
N LEU A 350 14.66 20.10 1.37
CA LEU A 350 14.98 21.51 1.09
C LEU A 350 14.03 22.10 0.05
N GLU A 351 13.64 21.33 -0.97
CA GLU A 351 12.64 21.74 -1.94
C GLU A 351 11.27 21.95 -1.27
N LEU A 352 10.87 21.07 -0.34
CA LEU A 352 9.62 21.21 0.42
C LEU A 352 9.60 22.48 1.28
N LEU A 353 10.70 22.83 1.93
CA LEU A 353 10.81 24.07 2.72
C LEU A 353 10.87 25.33 1.84
N ALA A 354 11.52 25.26 0.68
CA ALA A 354 11.58 26.38 -0.25
C ALA A 354 10.23 26.73 -0.89
N ILE A 355 9.22 25.87 -0.76
CA ILE A 355 7.84 26.14 -1.19
C ILE A 355 7.18 27.24 -0.32
N ASP A 356 7.77 27.59 0.83
CA ASP A 356 7.28 28.61 1.77
C ASP A 356 8.04 29.95 1.76
N GLU A 357 9.03 30.17 0.87
CA GLU A 357 9.58 31.52 0.67
C GLU A 357 8.52 32.44 0.04
N ASP A 358 7.90 33.24 0.90
CA ASP A 358 6.96 34.30 0.60
C ASP A 358 7.43 35.17 -0.61
N PRO A 359 6.67 35.25 -1.72
CA PRO A 359 6.95 36.20 -2.79
C PRO A 359 6.75 37.67 -2.37
N TYR A 360 6.32 37.94 -1.13
CA TYR A 360 6.11 39.28 -0.57
C TYR A 360 6.96 39.48 0.70
N GLY A 361 8.25 39.73 0.51
CA GLY A 361 9.24 39.79 1.59
C GLY A 361 8.91 40.66 2.81
N ASP A 362 9.49 40.23 3.95
CA ASP A 362 9.84 40.96 5.18
C ASP A 362 9.19 42.36 5.32
N GLY A 363 7.91 42.39 5.73
CA GLY A 363 7.21 43.64 6.01
C GLY A 363 5.68 43.58 6.07
N PHE A 364 5.04 42.49 5.65
CA PHE A 364 3.57 42.41 5.66
C PHE A 364 2.96 42.10 7.04
N PHE A 365 3.69 41.37 7.89
CA PHE A 365 3.24 40.98 9.24
C PHE A 365 3.30 42.09 10.29
N ASP A 366 3.89 43.26 9.98
CA ASP A 366 3.95 44.39 10.91
C ASP A 366 2.63 45.22 10.94
N ASP A 367 1.68 44.96 10.02
CA ASP A 367 0.42 45.72 9.89
C ASP A 367 -0.86 44.94 10.22
N LEU A 368 -0.74 43.66 10.63
CA LEU A 368 -1.88 42.83 11.03
C LEU A 368 -1.82 42.53 12.52
N GLY A 369 -2.33 43.48 13.31
CA GLY A 369 -2.53 43.31 14.73
C GLY A 369 -3.51 42.16 15.06
N ASP A 370 -3.16 41.41 16.11
CA ASP A 370 -3.99 40.59 16.98
C ASP A 370 -5.24 39.95 16.33
N GLY A 371 -5.06 38.73 15.80
CA GLY A 371 -6.19 37.87 15.42
C GLY A 371 -5.82 36.72 14.51
N ALA A 372 -5.15 35.69 15.05
CA ALA A 372 -5.02 34.41 14.35
C ALA A 372 -6.40 33.73 14.22
N PRO A 373 -6.79 33.23 13.03
CA PRO A 373 -7.90 32.30 12.91
C PRO A 373 -7.43 30.85 12.68
N ASP A 374 -8.21 29.99 13.29
CA ASP A 374 -8.28 28.53 13.29
C ASP A 374 -8.15 27.84 11.90
N GLY A 375 -7.32 26.79 11.88
CA GLY A 375 -7.33 25.57 11.05
C GLY A 375 -8.11 25.50 9.73
N GLY A 376 -7.37 25.49 8.62
CA GLY A 376 -7.79 24.96 7.31
C GLY A 376 -6.71 25.21 6.26
N ALA A 377 -6.28 24.18 5.52
CA ALA A 377 -5.33 24.34 4.41
C ALA A 377 -5.83 25.44 3.46
N SER A 378 -4.99 26.43 3.19
CA SER A 378 -5.39 27.57 2.36
C SER A 378 -5.59 27.13 0.90
N GLU A 379 -6.35 27.90 0.13
CA GLU A 379 -6.48 27.67 -1.32
C GLU A 379 -5.12 27.70 -2.04
N GLY A 380 -4.15 28.43 -1.48
CA GLY A 380 -2.76 28.45 -1.93
C GLY A 380 -2.01 27.14 -1.68
N ASP A 381 -2.21 26.51 -0.51
CA ASP A 381 -1.52 25.24 -0.17
C ASP A 381 -1.98 24.09 -1.06
N ALA A 382 -3.28 24.05 -1.38
CA ALA A 382 -3.83 23.10 -2.34
C ALA A 382 -3.25 23.32 -3.75
N ALA A 383 -3.07 24.57 -4.17
CA ALA A 383 -2.48 24.91 -5.46
C ALA A 383 -0.97 24.56 -5.54
N ARG A 384 -0.22 24.77 -4.46
CA ARG A 384 1.19 24.35 -4.35
C ARG A 384 1.34 22.84 -4.44
N ARG A 385 0.55 22.08 -3.69
CA ARG A 385 0.52 20.61 -3.73
C ARG A 385 0.19 20.09 -5.13
N GLU A 386 -0.77 20.72 -5.82
CA GLU A 386 -1.10 20.36 -7.20
C GLU A 386 0.09 20.58 -8.15
N LEU A 387 0.82 21.68 -8.03
CA LEU A 387 2.01 21.94 -8.86
C LEU A 387 3.14 20.95 -8.60
N ALA A 388 3.35 20.52 -7.36
CA ALA A 388 4.36 19.52 -7.01
C ALA A 388 4.04 18.15 -7.63
N LEU A 389 2.79 17.70 -7.52
CA LEU A 389 2.33 16.43 -8.14
C LEU A 389 2.46 16.46 -9.67
N LEU A 390 2.11 17.58 -10.30
CA LEU A 390 2.27 17.76 -11.74
C LEU A 390 3.73 17.74 -12.17
N ALA A 391 4.63 18.30 -11.35
CA ALA A 391 6.07 18.32 -11.60
C ALA A 391 6.68 16.91 -11.50
N LEU A 392 6.34 16.16 -10.46
CA LEU A 392 6.81 14.78 -10.27
C LEU A 392 6.42 13.89 -11.47
N ARG A 393 5.23 14.09 -12.04
CA ARG A 393 4.74 13.34 -13.21
C ARG A 393 5.58 13.51 -14.48
N VAL A 394 6.34 14.61 -14.58
CA VAL A 394 7.15 14.96 -15.77
C VAL A 394 8.64 15.07 -15.45
N GLY A 395 9.06 14.64 -14.26
CA GLY A 395 10.47 14.67 -13.85
C GLY A 395 10.96 16.07 -13.47
N GLY A 396 10.10 16.89 -12.87
CA GLY A 396 10.44 18.15 -12.22
C GLY A 396 9.80 19.41 -12.83
N HIS A 397 9.88 20.52 -12.10
CA HIS A 397 9.24 21.80 -12.48
C HIS A 397 9.74 22.35 -13.82
N ARG A 398 11.02 22.15 -14.15
CA ARG A 398 11.58 22.60 -15.44
C ARG A 398 10.91 21.92 -16.62
N HIS A 399 10.64 20.62 -16.53
CA HIS A 399 9.92 19.88 -17.56
C HIS A 399 8.44 20.27 -17.59
N LEU A 400 7.83 20.50 -16.42
CA LEU A 400 6.45 21.00 -16.30
C LEU A 400 6.28 22.36 -16.99
N ASP A 401 7.25 23.25 -16.87
CA ASP A 401 7.26 24.56 -17.53
C ASP A 401 7.51 24.48 -19.02
N ALA A 402 8.37 23.54 -19.44
CA ALA A 402 8.72 23.33 -20.83
C ALA A 402 7.69 22.50 -21.62
N LEU A 403 6.60 22.03 -20.99
CA LEU A 403 5.58 21.24 -21.66
C LEU A 403 5.01 21.98 -22.87
N ASP A 404 4.89 21.25 -23.97
CA ASP A 404 4.22 21.68 -25.18
C ASP A 404 3.07 20.74 -25.56
N THR A 405 2.31 21.14 -26.58
CA THR A 405 1.18 20.38 -27.12
C THR A 405 1.52 19.76 -28.48
N VAL A 406 2.81 19.66 -28.83
CA VAL A 406 3.26 19.12 -30.11
C VAL A 406 2.97 17.63 -30.14
N PRO A 407 2.26 17.10 -31.16
CA PRO A 407 1.97 15.69 -31.28
C PRO A 407 3.19 14.77 -31.17
N MET A 408 3.02 13.62 -30.52
CA MET A 408 4.07 12.60 -30.42
C MET A 408 4.48 12.13 -31.82
N THR A 409 5.77 12.17 -32.09
CA THR A 409 6.33 11.59 -33.31
C THR A 409 7.03 10.28 -32.96
N ARG A 410 6.73 9.22 -33.73
CA ARG A 410 7.42 7.94 -33.55
C ARG A 410 8.91 8.10 -33.83
N VAL A 411 9.73 8.02 -32.79
CA VAL A 411 11.18 7.97 -32.91
C VAL A 411 11.58 6.56 -33.31
N VAL A 412 12.21 6.39 -34.47
CA VAL A 412 12.73 5.09 -34.90
C VAL A 412 14.07 4.85 -34.21
N ARG A 413 14.09 4.03 -33.15
CA ARG A 413 15.34 3.59 -32.51
C ARG A 413 16.04 2.50 -33.34
N ASP A 414 17.37 2.53 -33.40
CA ASP A 414 18.15 1.53 -34.15
C ASP A 414 18.42 0.29 -33.29
N HIS A 415 17.61 -0.74 -33.51
CA HIS A 415 17.71 -2.03 -32.80
C HIS A 415 18.38 -3.13 -33.63
N ARG A 416 19.16 -2.78 -34.66
CA ARG A 416 19.83 -3.79 -35.53
C ARG A 416 20.87 -4.63 -34.81
N ALA A 417 21.45 -4.12 -33.72
CA ALA A 417 22.45 -4.82 -32.92
C ALA A 417 21.85 -5.97 -32.07
N LEU A 418 20.52 -6.04 -31.91
CA LEU A 418 19.85 -7.12 -31.20
C LEU A 418 20.04 -8.46 -31.92
N ASP A 419 20.11 -9.53 -31.13
CA ASP A 419 20.03 -10.88 -31.69
C ASP A 419 18.67 -11.14 -32.36
N GLU A 420 18.62 -12.16 -33.24
CA GLU A 420 17.42 -12.47 -34.02
C GLU A 420 16.18 -12.70 -33.16
N ARG A 421 16.37 -13.29 -31.98
CA ARG A 421 15.29 -13.69 -31.09
C ARG A 421 14.70 -12.48 -30.37
N ALA A 422 15.55 -11.59 -29.85
CA ALA A 422 15.15 -10.32 -29.27
C ALA A 422 14.47 -9.42 -30.30
N ARG A 423 15.03 -9.34 -31.52
CA ARG A 423 14.44 -8.52 -32.61
C ARG A 423 13.06 -9.02 -33.04
N THR A 424 12.90 -10.33 -33.17
CA THR A 424 11.60 -10.94 -33.49
C THR A 424 10.59 -10.73 -32.36
N GLY A 425 11.03 -10.86 -31.10
CA GLY A 425 10.22 -10.60 -29.92
C GLY A 425 9.70 -9.16 -29.88
N LEU A 426 10.59 -8.17 -29.99
CA LEU A 426 10.23 -6.75 -30.02
C LEU A 426 9.29 -6.42 -31.18
N ALA A 427 9.56 -6.93 -32.39
CA ALA A 427 8.69 -6.71 -33.55
C ALA A 427 7.28 -7.27 -33.32
N THR A 428 7.18 -8.44 -32.68
CA THR A 428 5.90 -9.07 -32.34
C THR A 428 5.13 -8.25 -31.29
N VAL A 429 5.82 -7.81 -30.24
CA VAL A 429 5.24 -6.97 -29.16
C VAL A 429 4.74 -5.64 -29.73
N ARG A 430 5.55 -4.92 -30.53
CA ARG A 430 5.14 -3.67 -31.19
C ARG A 430 3.90 -3.87 -32.08
N GLY A 431 3.85 -4.94 -32.87
CA GLY A 431 2.69 -5.24 -33.71
C GLY A 431 1.43 -5.62 -32.93
N LEU A 432 1.56 -6.13 -31.70
CA LEU A 432 0.45 -6.35 -30.78
C LEU A 432 -0.02 -5.02 -30.16
N ILE A 433 0.91 -4.17 -29.73
CA ILE A 433 0.65 -2.83 -29.21
C ILE A 433 -0.12 -1.99 -30.24
N GLU A 434 0.40 -1.86 -31.46
CA GLU A 434 -0.22 -1.04 -32.51
C GLU A 434 -1.67 -1.48 -32.81
N ARG A 435 -1.92 -2.80 -32.87
CA ARG A 435 -3.26 -3.34 -33.13
C ARG A 435 -4.22 -3.16 -31.96
N ALA A 436 -3.77 -3.46 -30.74
CA ALA A 436 -4.59 -3.35 -29.55
C ALA A 436 -4.91 -1.89 -29.27
N CYS A 437 -3.91 -1.00 -29.29
CA CYS A 437 -4.11 0.42 -29.04
C CYS A 437 -5.02 1.07 -30.09
N GLY A 438 -4.82 0.78 -31.38
CA GLY A 438 -5.68 1.31 -32.45
C GLY A 438 -7.12 0.79 -32.43
N THR A 439 -7.42 -0.24 -31.63
CA THR A 439 -8.79 -0.74 -31.41
C THR A 439 -9.41 -0.18 -30.14
N LEU A 440 -8.60 0.02 -29.10
CA LEU A 440 -9.07 0.34 -27.76
C LEU A 440 -9.14 1.83 -27.46
N PHE A 441 -8.20 2.62 -27.97
CA PHE A 441 -8.05 4.03 -27.61
C PHE A 441 -8.34 4.92 -28.80
N GLU A 442 -9.03 6.03 -28.55
CA GLU A 442 -9.30 7.05 -29.58
C GLU A 442 -8.03 7.84 -29.93
N ASP A 443 -7.13 8.04 -28.96
CA ASP A 443 -5.86 8.74 -29.15
C ASP A 443 -4.83 7.82 -29.84
N PRO A 444 -4.45 8.09 -31.11
CA PRO A 444 -3.45 7.29 -31.83
C PRO A 444 -2.04 7.43 -31.24
N GLU A 445 -1.77 8.47 -30.45
CA GLU A 445 -0.47 8.70 -29.83
C GLU A 445 -0.18 7.67 -28.73
N LEU A 446 -1.20 7.04 -28.16
CA LEU A 446 -1.02 6.03 -27.13
C LEU A 446 -0.27 4.78 -27.66
N ALA A 447 -0.48 4.41 -28.93
CA ALA A 447 0.31 3.38 -29.58
C ALA A 447 1.79 3.80 -29.72
N THR A 448 2.04 5.10 -29.92
CA THR A 448 3.39 5.66 -30.01
C THR A 448 4.06 5.67 -28.64
N ALA A 449 3.38 6.14 -27.59
CA ALA A 449 3.85 6.10 -26.21
C ALA A 449 4.19 4.66 -25.78
N ALA A 450 3.28 3.71 -25.98
CA ALA A 450 3.51 2.30 -25.65
C ALA A 450 4.68 1.69 -26.44
N THR A 451 4.84 2.06 -27.71
CA THR A 451 6.00 1.63 -28.50
C THR A 451 7.30 2.23 -27.96
N SER A 452 7.31 3.51 -27.57
CA SER A 452 8.48 4.15 -26.95
C SER A 452 8.86 3.49 -25.62
N VAL A 453 7.88 3.09 -24.80
CA VAL A 453 8.13 2.31 -23.58
C VAL A 453 8.76 0.94 -23.90
N ALA A 454 8.24 0.22 -24.89
CA ALA A 454 8.85 -1.05 -25.33
C ALA A 454 10.30 -0.86 -25.81
N ASP A 455 10.60 0.27 -26.42
CA ASP A 455 11.93 0.59 -26.92
C ASP A 455 12.89 0.91 -25.77
N LEU A 456 12.45 1.68 -24.78
CA LEU A 456 13.21 1.94 -23.56
C LEU A 456 13.55 0.64 -22.81
N LEU A 457 12.57 -0.26 -22.69
CA LEU A 457 12.79 -1.56 -22.04
C LEU A 457 13.84 -2.41 -22.74
N VAL A 458 13.91 -2.36 -24.07
CA VAL A 458 14.92 -3.09 -24.85
C VAL A 458 16.29 -2.42 -24.79
N ASP A 459 16.33 -1.10 -24.70
CA ASP A 459 17.58 -0.37 -24.53
C ASP A 459 18.20 -0.65 -23.15
N ALA A 460 17.36 -0.83 -22.11
CA ALA A 460 17.78 -1.23 -20.76
C ALA A 460 18.12 -2.74 -20.65
N ASP A 461 17.25 -3.63 -21.14
CA ASP A 461 17.52 -5.07 -21.26
C ASP A 461 17.27 -5.58 -22.70
N PRO A 462 18.33 -5.77 -23.50
CA PRO A 462 18.24 -6.25 -24.88
C PRO A 462 17.54 -7.59 -25.07
N ARG A 463 17.35 -8.40 -24.01
CA ARG A 463 16.73 -9.72 -24.08
C ARG A 463 15.33 -9.77 -23.47
N ILE A 464 14.78 -8.64 -23.01
CA ILE A 464 13.53 -8.56 -22.24
C ILE A 464 12.32 -9.23 -22.94
N PHE A 465 12.27 -9.16 -24.28
CA PHE A 465 11.22 -9.78 -25.11
C PHE A 465 11.67 -11.04 -25.87
N ALA A 466 12.89 -11.52 -25.63
CA ALA A 466 13.39 -12.72 -26.31
C ALA A 466 12.67 -14.01 -25.87
N LYS A 467 12.03 -14.01 -24.69
CA LYS A 467 11.32 -15.17 -24.12
C LYS A 467 10.01 -14.71 -23.45
N GLY A 468 9.06 -15.64 -23.30
CA GLY A 468 7.77 -15.38 -22.68
C GLY A 468 6.62 -15.29 -23.69
N LYS A 469 5.43 -14.95 -23.19
CA LYS A 469 4.21 -14.76 -24.01
C LYS A 469 4.18 -13.31 -24.52
N PRO A 470 4.28 -13.05 -25.83
CA PRO A 470 4.33 -11.70 -26.37
C PRO A 470 3.02 -10.92 -26.12
N GLU A 471 1.88 -11.59 -26.00
CA GLU A 471 0.60 -10.99 -25.66
C GLU A 471 0.63 -10.39 -24.25
N LEU A 472 1.19 -11.12 -23.28
CA LEU A 472 1.29 -10.63 -21.89
C LEU A 472 2.31 -9.50 -21.77
N ALA A 473 3.41 -9.57 -22.52
CA ALA A 473 4.38 -8.49 -22.61
C ALA A 473 3.76 -7.21 -23.21
N ALA A 474 3.02 -7.34 -24.32
CA ALA A 474 2.30 -6.23 -24.91
C ALA A 474 1.24 -5.66 -23.96
N ALA A 475 0.51 -6.51 -23.23
CA ALA A 475 -0.49 -6.06 -22.25
C ALA A 475 0.14 -5.22 -21.13
N ALA A 476 1.28 -5.66 -20.60
CA ALA A 476 2.01 -4.92 -19.57
C ALA A 476 2.55 -3.56 -20.07
N VAL A 477 3.10 -3.53 -21.28
CA VAL A 477 3.59 -2.27 -21.87
C VAL A 477 2.45 -1.29 -22.17
N ILE A 478 1.33 -1.77 -22.73
CA ILE A 478 0.13 -0.94 -22.92
C ILE A 478 -0.38 -0.43 -21.59
N TRP A 479 -0.39 -1.28 -20.56
CA TRP A 479 -0.83 -0.88 -19.23
C TRP A 479 0.03 0.26 -18.69
N ILE A 480 1.37 0.14 -18.69
CA ILE A 480 2.27 1.23 -18.24
C ILE A 480 1.98 2.53 -19.01
N ALA A 481 1.98 2.47 -20.35
CA ALA A 481 1.80 3.65 -21.18
C ALA A 481 0.41 4.28 -21.06
N ALA A 482 -0.63 3.47 -20.90
CA ALA A 482 -2.00 3.96 -20.77
C ALA A 482 -2.26 4.50 -19.35
N THR A 483 -1.65 3.94 -18.32
CA THR A 483 -1.73 4.46 -16.94
C THR A 483 -1.08 5.84 -16.83
N VAL A 484 0.16 6.04 -17.32
CA VAL A 484 0.81 7.37 -17.28
C VAL A 484 0.14 8.43 -18.15
N ASN A 485 -0.76 8.03 -19.05
CA ASN A 485 -1.52 8.93 -19.91
C ASN A 485 -2.99 9.05 -19.50
N ASP A 486 -3.37 8.55 -18.32
CA ASP A 486 -4.74 8.58 -17.80
C ASP A 486 -5.78 7.98 -18.76
N ALA A 487 -5.36 7.02 -19.60
CA ALA A 487 -6.21 6.43 -20.63
C ALA A 487 -7.00 5.19 -20.16
N LEU A 488 -6.66 4.66 -18.98
CA LEU A 488 -7.36 3.53 -18.36
C LEU A 488 -8.35 4.02 -17.30
N ALA A 489 -9.45 3.29 -17.15
CA ALA A 489 -10.42 3.55 -16.08
C ALA A 489 -9.75 3.41 -14.69
N PRO A 490 -10.08 4.30 -13.71
CA PRO A 490 -11.19 5.27 -13.76
C PRO A 490 -10.88 6.61 -14.44
N ALA A 491 -9.61 6.94 -14.70
CA ALA A 491 -9.23 8.23 -15.26
C ALA A 491 -9.63 8.39 -16.75
N GLY A 492 -9.60 7.28 -17.51
CA GLY A 492 -10.03 7.20 -18.90
C GLY A 492 -11.16 6.19 -19.14
N ASP A 493 -11.54 6.01 -20.40
CA ASP A 493 -12.73 5.24 -20.78
C ASP A 493 -12.49 3.73 -20.94
N VAL A 494 -11.23 3.29 -20.96
CA VAL A 494 -10.87 1.90 -21.28
C VAL A 494 -10.59 1.10 -20.02
N PRO A 495 -11.39 0.07 -19.68
CA PRO A 495 -11.07 -0.78 -18.55
C PRO A 495 -9.89 -1.70 -18.86
N VAL A 496 -9.09 -2.04 -17.85
CA VAL A 496 -7.95 -2.98 -17.97
C VAL A 496 -8.38 -4.34 -18.57
N SER A 497 -9.61 -4.77 -18.28
CA SER A 497 -10.18 -6.00 -18.84
C SER A 497 -10.36 -5.94 -20.37
N ALA A 498 -10.57 -4.76 -20.96
CA ALA A 498 -10.63 -4.58 -22.41
C ALA A 498 -9.25 -4.73 -23.05
N VAL A 499 -8.19 -4.22 -22.40
CA VAL A 499 -6.79 -4.44 -22.83
C VAL A 499 -6.47 -5.93 -22.87
N MET A 500 -6.81 -6.65 -21.81
CA MET A 500 -6.59 -8.10 -21.73
C MET A 500 -7.39 -8.86 -22.80
N SER A 501 -8.65 -8.48 -23.02
CA SER A 501 -9.52 -9.08 -24.02
C SER A 501 -9.01 -8.85 -25.45
N ALA A 502 -8.53 -7.65 -25.78
CA ALA A 502 -7.99 -7.31 -27.10
C ALA A 502 -6.74 -8.14 -27.46
N LEU A 503 -5.98 -8.57 -26.45
CA LEU A 503 -4.81 -9.42 -26.59
C LEU A 503 -5.10 -10.92 -26.38
N GLY A 504 -6.36 -11.30 -26.19
CA GLY A 504 -6.78 -12.70 -26.04
C GLY A 504 -6.42 -13.34 -24.70
N LEU A 505 -6.16 -12.54 -23.67
CA LEU A 505 -5.76 -13.00 -22.34
C LEU A 505 -6.97 -13.14 -21.39
N ARG A 506 -6.90 -14.09 -20.45
CA ARG A 506 -7.94 -14.34 -19.42
C ARG A 506 -7.29 -14.60 -18.06
N GLY A 507 -7.85 -14.02 -16.99
CA GLY A 507 -7.51 -14.36 -15.60
C GLY A 507 -6.10 -13.97 -15.12
N SER A 508 -5.41 -13.08 -15.83
CA SER A 508 -4.14 -12.48 -15.42
C SER A 508 -4.29 -10.96 -15.41
N THR A 509 -3.53 -10.27 -14.56
CA THR A 509 -3.41 -8.81 -14.60
C THR A 509 -2.13 -8.46 -15.35
N PRO A 510 -2.13 -7.38 -16.16
CA PRO A 510 -0.90 -6.89 -16.78
C PRO A 510 0.09 -6.34 -15.74
N ALA A 511 -0.41 -5.90 -14.58
CA ALA A 511 0.35 -5.33 -13.46
C ALA A 511 1.51 -6.23 -12.99
N ALA A 512 1.26 -7.52 -12.71
CA ALA A 512 2.31 -8.44 -12.25
C ALA A 512 3.49 -8.57 -13.22
N ARG A 513 3.26 -8.39 -14.54
CA ARG A 513 4.34 -8.36 -15.53
C ARG A 513 4.93 -6.96 -15.70
N ALA A 514 4.13 -5.92 -15.48
CA ALA A 514 4.55 -4.52 -15.53
C ALA A 514 5.52 -4.16 -14.41
N VAL A 515 5.36 -4.68 -13.18
CA VAL A 515 6.31 -4.50 -12.07
C VAL A 515 7.75 -4.84 -12.51
N GLY A 516 7.94 -6.01 -13.12
CA GLY A 516 9.25 -6.43 -13.62
C GLY A 516 9.76 -5.61 -14.83
N TYR A 517 8.92 -4.80 -15.48
CA TYR A 517 9.33 -3.86 -16.51
C TYR A 517 9.65 -2.48 -15.94
N LEU A 518 8.90 -2.03 -14.94
CA LEU A 518 9.19 -0.81 -14.19
C LEU A 518 10.55 -0.92 -13.48
N ALA A 519 10.84 -2.07 -12.87
CA ALA A 519 12.17 -2.36 -12.29
C ALA A 519 13.32 -2.30 -13.32
N VAL A 520 13.05 -2.61 -14.60
CA VAL A 520 14.04 -2.52 -15.70
C VAL A 520 14.24 -1.08 -16.16
N LEU A 521 13.25 -0.20 -15.92
CA LEU A 521 13.32 1.23 -16.21
C LEU A 521 13.85 2.03 -15.01
N ASP A 522 14.43 1.37 -14.00
CA ASP A 522 14.92 1.99 -12.76
C ASP A 522 13.85 2.83 -12.05
N VAL A 523 12.59 2.35 -12.03
CA VAL A 523 11.51 2.94 -11.24
C VAL A 523 11.62 2.43 -9.81
N ASP A 524 11.69 3.36 -8.86
CA ASP A 524 11.66 3.08 -7.43
C ASP A 524 10.29 2.48 -7.03
N GLU A 525 10.31 1.45 -6.18
CA GLU A 525 9.11 0.77 -5.67
C GLU A 525 8.06 0.39 -6.75
N PRO A 526 8.43 -0.47 -7.72
CA PRO A 526 7.59 -0.78 -8.88
C PRO A 526 6.24 -1.44 -8.52
N ASP A 527 6.11 -1.99 -7.31
CA ASP A 527 4.88 -2.57 -6.77
C ASP A 527 3.86 -1.51 -6.31
N LEU A 528 4.31 -0.31 -5.93
CA LEU A 528 3.46 0.81 -5.48
C LEU A 528 3.20 1.85 -6.59
N TRP A 529 3.89 1.72 -7.73
CA TRP A 529 3.85 2.66 -8.85
C TRP A 529 2.44 3.03 -9.35
N SER A 530 1.47 2.12 -9.28
CA SER A 530 0.10 2.42 -9.74
C SER A 530 -0.63 3.47 -8.90
N GLY A 531 -0.21 3.71 -7.66
CA GLY A 531 -0.79 4.75 -6.80
C GLY A 531 -0.41 6.17 -7.25
N LEU A 532 0.78 6.35 -7.82
CA LEU A 532 1.24 7.61 -8.38
C LEU A 532 2.03 7.39 -9.68
N PRO A 533 1.35 7.06 -10.79
CA PRO A 533 2.02 6.59 -12.00
C PRO A 533 2.81 7.72 -12.68
N SER A 534 4.14 7.64 -12.55
CA SER A 534 5.09 8.55 -13.21
C SER A 534 6.26 7.77 -13.79
N LEU A 535 6.70 8.16 -14.99
CA LEU A 535 7.99 7.72 -15.56
C LEU A 535 9.01 8.87 -15.63
N GLY A 536 8.66 10.04 -15.11
CA GLY A 536 9.54 11.22 -15.10
C GLY A 536 9.93 11.76 -16.48
N ASP A 537 9.34 11.27 -17.58
CA ASP A 537 9.70 11.64 -18.95
C ASP A 537 8.48 12.16 -19.72
N PRO A 538 8.38 13.48 -20.00
CA PRO A 538 7.27 14.06 -20.72
C PRO A 538 7.20 13.60 -22.19
N SER A 539 8.28 13.00 -22.74
CA SER A 539 8.29 12.45 -24.09
C SER A 539 7.50 11.13 -24.23
N LEU A 540 7.08 10.54 -23.10
CA LEU A 540 6.20 9.37 -23.05
C LEU A 540 4.72 9.75 -22.90
N LEU A 541 4.42 11.05 -22.81
CA LEU A 541 3.08 11.58 -22.64
C LEU A 541 2.47 12.02 -23.98
N THR A 542 1.22 11.65 -24.22
CA THR A 542 0.47 12.14 -25.39
C THR A 542 0.26 13.64 -25.29
N ALA A 543 0.08 14.29 -26.42
CA ALA A 543 -0.28 15.70 -26.48
C ALA A 543 -1.62 15.98 -25.80
N GLY A 544 -2.51 14.97 -25.71
CA GLY A 544 -3.72 15.01 -24.89
C GLY A 544 -3.39 15.21 -23.41
N THR A 545 -2.61 14.31 -22.84
CA THR A 545 -2.19 14.35 -21.44
C THR A 545 -1.36 15.61 -21.14
N ARG A 546 -0.40 15.98 -21.99
CA ARG A 546 0.40 17.20 -21.79
C ARG A 546 -0.45 18.47 -21.79
N ARG A 547 -1.49 18.55 -22.63
CA ARG A 547 -2.43 19.68 -22.62
C ARG A 547 -3.19 19.79 -21.30
N GLU A 548 -3.59 18.66 -20.75
CA GLU A 548 -4.28 18.62 -19.47
C GLU A 548 -3.37 19.02 -18.31
N LEU A 549 -2.12 18.54 -18.30
CA LEU A 549 -1.12 18.97 -17.31
C LEU A 549 -0.83 20.47 -17.40
N ILE A 550 -0.72 21.03 -18.61
CA ILE A 550 -0.57 22.48 -18.84
C ILE A 550 -1.78 23.23 -18.27
N ARG A 551 -3.01 22.78 -18.56
CA ARG A 551 -4.25 23.40 -18.05
C ARG A 551 -4.25 23.45 -16.53
N ARG A 552 -3.98 22.31 -15.88
CA ARG A 552 -3.95 22.20 -14.42
C ARG A 552 -2.86 23.04 -13.78
N ARG A 553 -1.66 23.06 -14.38
CA ARG A 553 -0.55 23.92 -13.95
C ARG A 553 -0.96 25.40 -13.98
N ASP A 554 -1.55 25.84 -15.08
CA ASP A 554 -1.93 27.25 -15.27
C ASP A 554 -3.08 27.64 -14.31
N GLU A 555 -4.01 26.73 -14.04
CA GLU A 555 -5.10 26.91 -13.06
C GLU A 555 -4.61 26.91 -11.61
N ALA A 556 -3.64 26.07 -11.26
CA ALA A 556 -3.02 26.07 -9.94
C ALA A 556 -2.23 27.38 -9.73
N ARG A 557 -1.46 27.82 -10.74
CA ARG A 557 -0.76 29.12 -10.70
C ARG A 557 -1.67 30.34 -10.58
N ALA A 558 -2.90 30.26 -11.06
CA ALA A 558 -3.87 31.33 -10.92
C ALA A 558 -4.53 31.39 -9.53
N ARG A 559 -4.39 30.32 -8.73
CA ARG A 559 -4.88 30.20 -7.34
C ARG A 559 -3.80 30.53 -6.30
N LEU A 560 -2.53 30.58 -6.72
CA LEU A 560 -1.43 31.22 -5.99
C LEU A 560 -1.50 32.73 -6.17
#